data_AF-A0A2M6XZV3-F1
#
_entry.id   AF-A0A2M6XZV3-F1
#
_cell.length_a   1.000
_cell.length_b   1.000
_cell.length_c   1.000
_cell.angle_alpha   90.00
_cell.angle_beta   90.00
_cell.angle_gamma   90.00
#
_symmetry.space_group_name_H-M   'P 1'
#
loop_
_entity.id
_entity.type
_entity.pdbx_description
1 polymer ?
#
loop_
_entity_poly.entity_id
_entity_poly.type
_entity_poly.pdbx_seq_one_letter_code
_entity_poly.pdbx_strand_id
1 'polypeptide(L)'
;MNKTLLVADDDKAFHRLISRAFEGTGWKVEAADDGMKALERLSDTPPDVILLDLNMPRLDGRELLARIRGNPRLAMIPVIIVSGSDSPVEKASQFGMGADDFISKPFDSVELISRVEGVSKRNRLILAANPLTFLPGGPAIEEEAARRIKSGCDLAFFYLDLDNFKVYNDNYGYLNGDNVIKCVAGLLSDLRNDFEAEDVFLGHIGGDDFVLMAGFRGAEDIARAVTAGFDAIAPGFYGAEDRARGYLFSRDRLGIGRKFPLMTLSAAIATNERRRLDHYAKIVDIVSEIKKYLKGLKGRSGSLFLKDRRRD
;
A
#
# COMPACT_ATOMS: atom_id res chain seq x y z
N MET A 1 10.72 -12.50 8.62
CA MET A 1 10.99 -11.77 9.87
C MET A 1 9.88 -12.12 10.86
N ASN A 2 10.20 -12.33 12.13
CA ASN A 2 9.18 -12.56 13.16
C ASN A 2 8.55 -11.23 13.56
N LYS A 3 7.22 -11.20 13.69
CA LYS A 3 6.50 -10.01 14.17
C LYS A 3 6.78 -9.82 15.67
N THR A 4 6.83 -8.60 16.16
CA THR A 4 7.14 -8.29 17.57
C THR A 4 5.92 -7.75 18.30
N LEU A 5 5.56 -8.38 19.41
CA LEU A 5 4.50 -7.94 20.33
C LEU A 5 5.15 -7.40 21.60
N LEU A 6 4.98 -6.11 21.88
CA LEU A 6 5.38 -5.53 23.17
C LEU A 6 4.24 -5.64 24.16
N VAL A 7 4.50 -6.20 25.34
CA VAL A 7 3.56 -6.26 26.46
C VAL A 7 4.05 -5.31 27.53
N ALA A 8 3.28 -4.25 27.79
CA ALA A 8 3.52 -3.28 28.86
C ALA A 8 2.49 -3.52 29.96
N ASP A 9 2.90 -4.26 30.99
CA ASP A 9 2.09 -4.68 32.14
C ASP A 9 3.05 -4.97 33.32
N ASP A 10 2.71 -4.61 34.56
CA ASP A 10 3.57 -4.84 35.71
C ASP A 10 3.47 -6.28 36.28
N ASP A 11 2.47 -7.05 35.86
CA ASP A 11 2.26 -8.44 36.26
C ASP A 11 3.16 -9.42 35.47
N LYS A 12 4.17 -9.96 36.17
CA LYS A 12 5.04 -11.02 35.63
C LYS A 12 4.30 -12.31 35.29
N ALA A 13 3.18 -12.61 35.94
CA ALA A 13 2.34 -13.75 35.57
C ALA A 13 1.66 -13.51 34.22
N PHE A 14 1.16 -12.30 33.98
CA PHE A 14 0.64 -11.88 32.69
C PHE A 14 1.68 -12.02 31.58
N HIS A 15 2.90 -11.51 31.77
CA HIS A 15 3.99 -11.70 30.79
C HIS A 15 4.25 -13.16 30.42
N ARG A 16 4.25 -14.07 31.40
CA ARG A 16 4.42 -15.51 31.16
C ARG A 16 3.23 -16.12 30.42
N LEU A 17 2.01 -15.68 30.74
CA LEU A 17 0.80 -16.11 30.05
C LEU A 17 0.84 -15.72 28.57
N ILE A 18 1.12 -14.46 28.26
CA ILE A 18 1.18 -13.96 26.88
C ILE A 18 2.32 -14.63 26.11
N SER A 19 3.50 -14.77 26.73
CA SER A 19 4.63 -15.46 26.10
C SER A 19 4.25 -16.87 25.68
N ARG A 20 3.62 -17.65 26.57
CA ARG A 20 3.14 -19.01 26.27
C ARG A 20 2.03 -19.03 25.23
N ALA A 21 1.09 -18.09 25.28
CA ALA A 21 -0.01 -18.04 24.32
C ALA A 21 0.49 -17.83 22.89
N PHE A 22 1.56 -17.04 22.71
CA PHE A 22 2.12 -16.73 21.39
C PHE A 22 3.25 -17.66 20.95
N GLU A 23 3.62 -18.69 21.73
CA GLU A 23 4.61 -19.69 21.31
C GLU A 23 4.16 -20.39 20.01
N GLY A 24 5.07 -20.46 19.02
CA GLY A 24 4.78 -21.08 17.73
C GLY A 24 3.92 -20.26 16.76
N THR A 25 3.46 -19.06 17.13
CA THR A 25 2.61 -18.21 16.27
C THR A 25 3.39 -17.32 15.29
N GLY A 26 4.73 -17.35 15.34
CA GLY A 26 5.59 -16.45 14.55
C GLY A 26 5.78 -15.06 15.16
N TRP A 27 5.21 -14.82 16.34
CA TRP A 27 5.41 -13.62 17.14
C TRP A 27 6.57 -13.78 18.13
N LYS A 28 7.36 -12.72 18.26
CA LYS A 28 8.34 -12.52 19.33
C LYS A 28 7.68 -11.63 20.38
N VAL A 29 7.49 -12.15 21.59
CA VAL A 29 6.94 -11.38 22.71
C VAL A 29 8.08 -10.69 23.47
N GLU A 30 7.97 -9.38 23.63
CA GLU A 30 8.85 -8.58 24.49
C GLU A 30 8.04 -8.02 25.66
N ALA A 31 8.64 -7.98 26.85
CA ALA A 31 7.97 -7.57 28.07
C ALA A 31 8.59 -6.27 28.63
N ALA A 32 7.73 -5.37 29.08
CA ALA A 32 8.05 -4.16 29.80
C ALA A 32 7.20 -4.08 31.08
N ASP A 33 7.90 -4.15 32.21
CA ASP A 33 7.35 -4.19 33.57
C ASP A 33 6.88 -2.80 34.07
N ASP A 34 6.99 -1.77 33.24
CA ASP A 34 6.42 -0.44 33.48
C ASP A 34 6.46 0.42 32.20
N GLY A 35 5.84 1.61 32.27
CA GLY A 35 5.81 2.50 31.12
C GLY A 35 7.17 3.12 30.75
N MET A 36 8.12 3.29 31.69
CA MET A 36 9.46 3.81 31.35
C MET A 36 10.24 2.80 30.52
N LYS A 37 10.28 1.53 30.94
CA LYS A 37 10.93 0.46 30.18
C LYS A 37 10.24 0.22 28.84
N ALA A 38 8.92 0.35 28.78
CA ALA A 38 8.20 0.30 27.51
C ALA A 38 8.68 1.41 26.55
N LEU A 39 8.84 2.64 27.06
CA LEU A 39 9.34 3.77 26.26
C LEU A 39 10.79 3.59 25.79
N GLU A 40 11.66 3.01 26.63
CA GLU A 40 13.03 2.62 26.23
C GLU A 40 12.98 1.62 25.07
N ARG A 41 12.16 0.57 25.17
CA ARG A 41 11.99 -0.43 24.09
C ARG A 41 11.47 0.16 22.79
N LEU A 42 10.51 1.07 22.89
CA LEU A 42 9.96 1.78 21.73
C LEU A 42 10.99 2.67 21.03
N SER A 43 12.03 3.11 21.75
CA SER A 43 13.12 3.92 21.19
C SER A 43 14.17 3.09 20.45
N ASP A 44 14.38 1.84 20.86
CA ASP A 44 15.37 0.93 20.27
C ASP A 44 14.85 0.26 18.99
N THR A 45 13.72 -0.43 19.07
CA THR A 45 13.12 -1.16 17.94
C THR A 45 11.61 -1.15 18.07
N PRO A 46 10.88 -0.42 17.20
CA PRO A 46 9.43 -0.35 17.25
C PRO A 46 8.79 -1.76 17.09
N PRO A 47 7.88 -2.16 17.97
CA PRO A 47 7.13 -3.40 17.82
C PRO A 47 6.04 -3.27 16.75
N ASP A 48 5.51 -4.41 16.29
CA ASP A 48 4.38 -4.44 15.36
C ASP A 48 3.03 -4.18 16.04
N VAL A 49 2.90 -4.54 17.33
CA VAL A 49 1.71 -4.32 18.19
C VAL A 49 2.14 -4.12 19.64
N ILE A 50 1.38 -3.31 20.39
CA ILE A 50 1.55 -3.12 21.83
C ILE A 50 0.29 -3.63 22.56
N LEU A 51 0.46 -4.51 23.54
CA LEU A 51 -0.53 -4.74 24.59
C LEU A 51 -0.21 -3.84 25.77
N LEU A 52 -1.19 -3.05 26.22
CA LEU A 52 -0.98 -2.02 27.23
C LEU A 52 -1.95 -2.17 28.40
N ASP A 53 -1.43 -2.40 29.61
CA ASP A 53 -2.21 -2.16 30.83
C ASP A 53 -2.28 -0.65 31.11
N LEU A 54 -3.46 -0.18 31.52
CA LEU A 54 -3.67 1.21 31.91
C LEU A 54 -3.35 1.50 33.38
N ASN A 55 -3.03 0.49 34.19
CA ASN A 55 -2.72 0.66 35.60
C ASN A 55 -1.32 0.12 35.87
N MET A 56 -0.29 0.91 35.56
CA MET A 56 1.11 0.53 35.78
C MET A 56 1.84 1.54 36.70
N PRO A 57 2.86 1.10 37.46
CA PRO A 57 3.70 1.99 38.27
C PRO A 57 4.64 2.85 37.42
N ARG A 58 5.22 3.88 38.05
CA ARG A 58 6.16 4.86 37.45
C ARG A 58 5.51 5.71 36.36
N LEU A 59 5.45 5.21 35.13
CA LEU A 59 4.76 5.87 34.02
C LEU A 59 3.45 5.14 33.77
N ASP A 60 2.34 5.85 33.99
CA ASP A 60 1.00 5.32 33.79
C ASP A 60 0.77 4.94 32.31
N GLY A 61 0.02 3.87 32.06
CA GLY A 61 -0.29 3.40 30.70
C GLY A 61 -1.02 4.47 29.87
N ARG A 62 -1.84 5.31 30.52
CA ARG A 62 -2.48 6.46 29.86
C ARG A 62 -1.46 7.48 29.35
N GLU A 63 -0.47 7.80 30.18
CA GLU A 63 0.58 8.73 29.82
C GLU A 63 1.50 8.14 28.74
N LEU A 64 1.82 6.84 28.83
CA LEU A 64 2.55 6.12 27.80
C LEU A 64 1.81 6.17 26.45
N LEU A 65 0.50 5.89 26.42
CA LEU A 65 -0.31 5.98 25.21
C LEU A 65 -0.30 7.39 24.61
N ALA A 66 -0.46 8.42 25.45
CA ALA A 66 -0.38 9.80 24.99
C ALA A 66 0.99 10.12 24.37
N ARG A 67 2.09 9.63 24.95
CA ARG A 67 3.45 9.79 24.40
C ARG A 67 3.64 9.03 23.09
N ILE A 68 3.09 7.82 22.96
CA ILE A 68 3.09 7.04 21.71
C ILE A 68 2.37 7.83 20.62
N ARG A 69 1.15 8.33 20.89
CA ARG A 69 0.36 9.09 19.91
C ARG A 69 0.95 10.47 19.59
N GLY A 70 1.63 11.09 20.55
CA GLY A 70 2.34 12.35 20.34
C GLY A 70 3.65 12.23 19.55
N ASN A 71 4.18 11.03 19.35
CA ASN A 71 5.42 10.80 18.62
C ASN A 71 5.14 10.31 17.19
N PRO A 72 5.47 11.09 16.13
CA PRO A 72 5.21 10.71 14.74
C PRO A 72 5.81 9.36 14.30
N ARG A 73 6.88 8.89 14.97
CA ARG A 73 7.50 7.58 14.68
C ARG A 73 6.76 6.41 15.32
N LEU A 74 5.95 6.67 16.35
CA LEU A 74 5.26 5.64 17.14
C LEU A 74 3.73 5.70 16.96
N ALA A 75 3.21 6.83 16.47
CA ALA A 75 1.77 7.10 16.43
C ALA A 75 0.96 6.05 15.68
N MET A 76 1.55 5.43 14.65
CA MET A 76 0.92 4.37 13.83
C MET A 76 1.13 2.95 14.38
N ILE A 77 1.82 2.77 15.50
CA ILE A 77 1.96 1.46 16.14
C ILE A 77 0.61 1.12 16.78
N PRO A 78 -0.01 -0.02 16.44
CA PRO A 78 -1.28 -0.38 17.01
C PRO A 78 -1.15 -0.71 18.49
N VAL A 79 -2.07 -0.16 19.29
CA VAL A 79 -2.15 -0.37 20.73
C VAL A 79 -3.47 -1.04 21.07
N ILE A 80 -3.39 -2.20 21.72
CA ILE A 80 -4.53 -2.89 22.31
C ILE A 80 -4.46 -2.67 23.82
N ILE A 81 -5.47 -2.00 24.37
CA ILE A 81 -5.56 -1.84 25.83
C ILE A 81 -6.10 -3.13 26.45
N VAL A 82 -5.44 -3.58 27.49
CA VAL A 82 -5.86 -4.71 28.31
C VAL A 82 -6.42 -4.15 29.62
N SER A 83 -7.69 -4.42 29.91
CA SER A 83 -8.34 -3.88 31.11
C SER A 83 -8.85 -4.99 32.04
N GLY A 84 -8.67 -4.82 33.34
CA GLY A 84 -9.30 -5.67 34.36
C GLY A 84 -10.74 -5.29 34.71
N SER A 85 -11.29 -4.22 34.12
CA SER A 85 -12.60 -3.67 34.46
C SER A 85 -13.56 -3.73 33.30
N ASP A 86 -14.77 -4.22 33.57
CA ASP A 86 -15.87 -4.30 32.61
C ASP A 86 -16.83 -3.11 32.64
N SER A 87 -16.51 -2.06 33.41
CA SER A 87 -17.36 -0.87 33.53
C SER A 87 -17.58 -0.19 32.16
N PRO A 88 -18.83 0.03 31.72
CA PRO A 88 -19.13 0.75 30.49
C PRO A 88 -18.57 2.18 30.46
N VAL A 89 -18.47 2.83 31.62
CA VAL A 89 -17.91 4.18 31.75
C VAL A 89 -16.41 4.18 31.50
N GLU A 90 -15.70 3.18 32.02
CA GLU A 90 -14.26 3.05 31.78
C GLU A 90 -14.00 2.67 30.32
N LYS A 91 -14.75 1.72 29.76
CA LYS A 91 -14.68 1.38 28.32
C LYS A 91 -14.92 2.61 27.45
N ALA A 92 -15.94 3.42 27.73
CA ALA A 92 -16.23 4.64 26.96
C ALA A 92 -15.08 5.66 27.03
N SER A 93 -14.49 5.87 28.21
CA SER A 93 -13.32 6.75 28.35
C SER A 93 -12.09 6.23 27.62
N GLN A 94 -11.90 4.91 27.61
CA GLN A 94 -10.82 4.19 26.95
C GLN A 94 -10.86 4.34 25.42
N PHE A 95 -12.04 4.24 24.79
CA PHE A 95 -12.20 4.44 23.34
C PHE A 95 -11.73 5.82 22.86
N GLY A 96 -11.87 6.86 23.69
CA GLY A 96 -11.42 8.22 23.37
C GLY A 96 -9.91 8.45 23.46
N MET A 97 -9.13 7.48 23.95
CA MET A 97 -7.70 7.64 24.23
C MET A 97 -6.80 7.40 23.02
N GLY A 98 -7.39 6.98 21.89
CA GLY A 98 -6.66 6.68 20.66
C GLY A 98 -6.02 5.29 20.62
N ALA A 99 -6.48 4.32 21.41
CA ALA A 99 -6.13 2.92 21.20
C ALA A 99 -6.94 2.31 20.05
N ASP A 100 -6.39 1.25 19.45
CA ASP A 100 -6.91 0.62 18.23
C ASP A 100 -7.88 -0.53 18.54
N ASP A 101 -7.74 -1.17 19.71
CA ASP A 101 -8.65 -2.19 20.22
C ASP A 101 -8.56 -2.30 21.76
N PHE A 102 -9.49 -3.05 22.36
CA PHE A 102 -9.58 -3.29 23.79
C PHE A 102 -9.91 -4.75 24.08
N ILE A 103 -9.32 -5.30 25.13
CA ILE A 103 -9.61 -6.65 25.62
C ILE A 103 -9.79 -6.65 27.15
N SER A 104 -10.88 -7.24 27.63
CA SER A 104 -11.16 -7.38 29.06
C SER A 104 -10.51 -8.65 29.62
N LYS A 105 -9.91 -8.57 30.81
CA LYS A 105 -9.50 -9.73 31.62
C LYS A 105 -10.75 -10.26 32.36
N PRO A 106 -11.00 -11.60 32.43
CA PRO A 106 -10.24 -12.67 31.79
C PRO A 106 -10.62 -12.82 30.31
N PHE A 107 -9.62 -13.16 29.49
CA PHE A 107 -9.79 -13.50 28.07
C PHE A 107 -9.17 -14.86 27.80
N ASP A 108 -9.57 -15.50 26.71
CA ASP A 108 -8.90 -16.70 26.22
C ASP A 108 -7.76 -16.35 25.24
N SER A 109 -6.81 -17.27 25.07
CA SER A 109 -5.66 -17.05 24.20
C SER A 109 -6.03 -16.95 22.71
N VAL A 110 -7.11 -17.61 22.28
CA VAL A 110 -7.56 -17.58 20.89
C VAL A 110 -8.12 -16.20 20.54
N GLU A 111 -8.91 -15.60 21.43
CA GLU A 111 -9.41 -14.23 21.28
C GLU A 111 -8.23 -13.25 21.19
N LEU A 112 -7.29 -13.31 22.14
CA LEU A 112 -6.16 -12.38 22.17
C LEU A 112 -5.31 -12.47 20.90
N ILE A 113 -4.95 -13.69 20.46
CA ILE A 113 -4.15 -13.89 19.24
C ILE A 113 -4.90 -13.36 18.03
N SER A 114 -6.21 -13.63 17.93
CA SER A 114 -7.05 -13.17 16.82
C SER A 114 -7.12 -11.65 16.74
N ARG A 115 -7.23 -10.96 17.89
CA ARG A 115 -7.21 -9.50 17.95
C ARG A 115 -5.86 -8.91 17.56
N VAL A 116 -4.76 -9.44 18.11
CA VAL A 116 -3.40 -9.00 17.78
C VAL A 116 -3.12 -9.19 16.29
N GLU A 117 -3.44 -10.35 15.71
CA GLU A 117 -3.29 -10.60 14.27
C GLU A 117 -4.18 -9.69 13.43
N GLY A 118 -5.44 -9.50 13.83
CA GLY A 118 -6.39 -8.64 13.12
C GLY A 118 -5.93 -7.19 13.06
N VAL A 119 -5.51 -6.61 14.18
CA VAL A 119 -5.03 -5.24 14.26
C VAL A 119 -3.69 -5.08 13.52
N SER A 120 -2.76 -6.02 13.70
CA SER A 120 -1.48 -6.02 12.97
C SER A 120 -1.69 -6.06 11.46
N LYS A 121 -2.55 -6.96 10.98
CA LYS A 121 -2.89 -7.10 9.56
C LYS A 121 -3.52 -5.82 9.02
N ARG A 122 -4.50 -5.24 9.74
CA ARG A 122 -5.15 -3.99 9.33
C ARG A 122 -4.14 -2.84 9.25
N ASN A 123 -3.28 -2.67 10.26
CA ASN A 123 -2.28 -1.61 10.26
C ASN A 123 -1.28 -1.77 9.11
N ARG A 124 -0.83 -3.00 8.84
CA ARG A 124 0.05 -3.30 7.69
C ARG A 124 -0.60 -2.93 6.36
N LEU A 125 -1.89 -3.19 6.19
CA LEU A 125 -2.63 -2.80 4.97
C LEU A 125 -2.74 -1.29 4.84
N ILE A 126 -3.03 -0.58 5.93
CA ILE A 126 -3.10 0.90 5.95
C ILE A 126 -1.75 1.51 5.56
N LEU A 127 -0.67 1.05 6.18
CA LEU A 127 0.68 1.56 5.92
C LEU A 127 1.21 1.17 4.53
N ALA A 128 0.72 0.07 3.97
CA ALA A 128 1.07 -0.37 2.63
C ALA A 128 0.23 0.30 1.53
N ALA A 129 -0.88 0.95 1.86
CA ALA A 129 -1.73 1.61 0.87
C ALA A 129 -1.12 2.95 0.43
N ASN A 130 -1.33 3.31 -0.84
CA ASN A 130 -0.92 4.60 -1.36
C ASN A 130 -1.78 5.72 -0.73
N PRO A 131 -1.18 6.78 -0.15
CA PRO A 131 -1.93 7.78 0.63
C PRO A 131 -2.86 8.66 -0.20
N LEU A 132 -2.62 8.76 -1.52
CA LEU A 132 -3.41 9.63 -2.40
C LEU A 132 -4.65 8.92 -2.98
N THR A 133 -4.52 7.62 -3.24
CA THR A 133 -5.53 6.82 -3.95
C THR A 133 -6.15 5.72 -3.10
N PHE A 134 -5.55 5.42 -1.94
CA PHE A 134 -5.89 4.31 -1.05
C PHE A 134 -5.79 2.92 -1.69
N LEU A 135 -5.23 2.82 -2.89
CA LEU A 135 -4.96 1.54 -3.54
C LEU A 135 -3.82 0.79 -2.82
N PRO A 136 -3.83 -0.55 -2.84
CA PRO A 136 -2.72 -1.37 -2.32
C PRO A 136 -1.37 -0.95 -2.93
N GLY A 137 -0.35 -0.71 -2.11
CA GLY A 137 0.99 -0.34 -2.56
C GLY A 137 1.97 -1.52 -2.64
N GLY A 138 3.26 -1.21 -2.66
CA GLY A 138 4.35 -2.14 -2.97
C GLY A 138 4.27 -3.51 -2.27
N PRO A 139 4.14 -3.57 -0.93
CA PRO A 139 4.08 -4.86 -0.22
C PRO A 139 2.91 -5.75 -0.65
N ALA A 140 1.73 -5.18 -0.88
CA ALA A 140 0.55 -5.94 -1.31
C ALA A 140 0.67 -6.39 -2.77
N ILE A 141 1.29 -5.56 -3.63
CA ILE A 141 1.62 -5.90 -5.01
C ILE A 141 2.56 -7.11 -5.03
N GLU A 142 3.62 -7.10 -4.23
CA GLU A 142 4.59 -8.21 -4.16
C GLU A 142 3.95 -9.50 -3.62
N GLU A 143 3.16 -9.40 -2.54
CA GLU A 143 2.45 -10.55 -1.95
C GLU A 143 1.48 -11.20 -2.96
N GLU A 144 0.74 -10.39 -3.72
CA GLU A 144 -0.17 -10.86 -4.75
C GLU A 144 0.56 -11.51 -5.93
N ALA A 145 1.64 -10.90 -6.41
CA ALA A 145 2.46 -11.50 -7.47
C ALA A 145 3.04 -12.84 -7.02
N ALA A 146 3.59 -12.90 -5.80
CA ALA A 146 4.13 -14.13 -5.21
C ALA A 146 3.04 -15.21 -5.06
N ARG A 147 1.83 -14.84 -4.66
CA ARG A 147 0.67 -15.75 -4.57
C ARG A 147 0.34 -16.37 -5.92
N ARG A 148 0.21 -15.56 -6.98
CA ARG A 148 -0.11 -16.04 -8.35
C ARG A 148 1.01 -16.87 -8.97
N ILE A 149 2.27 -16.49 -8.73
CA ILE A 149 3.43 -17.30 -9.12
C ILE A 149 3.38 -18.68 -8.45
N LYS A 150 3.13 -18.73 -7.14
CA LYS A 150 3.11 -19.97 -6.36
C LYS A 150 1.94 -20.87 -6.75
N SER A 151 0.76 -20.31 -7.03
CA SER A 151 -0.40 -21.08 -7.47
C SER A 151 -0.28 -21.59 -8.91
N GLY A 152 0.59 -20.96 -9.72
CA GLY A 152 0.77 -21.31 -11.13
C GLY A 152 -0.42 -20.93 -12.01
N CYS A 153 -1.29 -20.00 -11.56
CA CYS A 153 -2.41 -19.54 -12.36
C CYS A 153 -1.96 -18.65 -13.53
N ASP A 154 -2.84 -18.46 -14.51
CA ASP A 154 -2.62 -17.52 -15.62
C ASP A 154 -2.33 -16.12 -15.03
N LEU A 155 -1.19 -15.55 -15.39
CA LEU A 155 -0.70 -14.26 -14.87
C LEU A 155 -0.30 -13.35 -16.02
N ALA A 156 -0.95 -12.19 -16.08
CA ALA A 156 -0.47 -10.98 -16.73
C ALA A 156 -0.28 -9.88 -15.68
N PHE A 157 0.94 -9.38 -15.57
CA PHE A 157 1.32 -8.25 -14.73
C PHE A 157 1.48 -7.01 -15.60
N PHE A 158 0.69 -5.98 -15.34
CA PHE A 158 0.68 -4.72 -16.04
C PHE A 158 1.39 -3.68 -15.18
N TYR A 159 2.40 -3.05 -15.73
CA TYR A 159 3.00 -1.84 -15.20
C TYR A 159 2.50 -0.66 -16.02
N LEU A 160 1.79 0.27 -15.39
CA LEU A 160 1.18 1.44 -16.04
C LEU A 160 1.93 2.71 -15.59
N ASP A 161 2.33 3.55 -16.55
CA ASP A 161 3.09 4.80 -16.35
C ASP A 161 2.41 5.92 -17.14
N LEU A 162 2.29 7.12 -16.57
CA LEU A 162 1.80 8.29 -17.30
C LEU A 162 2.94 9.00 -18.03
N ASP A 163 2.91 8.97 -19.35
CA ASP A 163 3.87 9.69 -20.16
C ASP A 163 3.66 11.21 -20.03
N ASN A 164 4.75 11.96 -19.95
CA ASN A 164 4.75 13.43 -19.83
C ASN A 164 4.05 13.99 -18.58
N PHE A 165 3.75 13.17 -17.56
CA PHE A 165 3.11 13.62 -16.32
C PHE A 165 3.92 14.70 -15.58
N LYS A 166 5.25 14.59 -15.57
CA LYS A 166 6.11 15.64 -15.02
C LYS A 166 5.90 17.00 -15.71
N VAL A 167 5.82 16.99 -17.05
CA VAL A 167 5.62 18.22 -17.83
C VAL A 167 4.24 18.80 -17.54
N TYR A 168 3.23 17.94 -17.34
CA TYR A 168 1.93 18.38 -16.87
C TYR A 168 2.01 19.08 -15.51
N ASN A 169 2.67 18.48 -14.51
CA ASN A 169 2.86 19.09 -13.19
C ASN A 169 3.61 20.42 -13.23
N ASP A 170 4.64 20.52 -14.07
CA ASP A 170 5.42 21.75 -14.22
C ASP A 170 4.56 22.91 -14.80
N ASN A 171 3.52 22.59 -15.58
CA ASN A 171 2.64 23.57 -16.23
C ASN A 171 1.33 23.85 -15.46
N TYR A 172 0.72 22.83 -14.85
CA TYR A 172 -0.59 22.88 -14.20
C TYR A 172 -0.53 22.79 -12.66
N GLY A 173 0.65 22.50 -12.10
CA GLY A 173 0.87 22.37 -10.66
C GLY A 173 0.46 21.01 -10.08
N TYR A 174 1.10 20.65 -8.96
CA TYR A 174 0.95 19.33 -8.33
C TYR A 174 -0.48 19.01 -7.87
N LEU A 175 -1.29 20.01 -7.47
CA LEU A 175 -2.69 19.76 -7.09
C LEU A 175 -3.54 19.24 -8.26
N ASN A 176 -3.28 19.73 -9.47
CA ASN A 176 -3.93 19.19 -10.67
C ASN A 176 -3.34 17.82 -11.04
N GLY A 177 -2.04 17.63 -10.83
CA GLY A 177 -1.40 16.31 -10.93
C GLY A 177 -2.04 15.26 -10.05
N ASP A 178 -2.29 15.59 -8.78
CA ASP A 178 -2.97 14.71 -7.82
C ASP A 178 -4.38 14.34 -8.29
N ASN A 179 -5.10 15.29 -8.91
CA ASN A 179 -6.41 15.02 -9.50
C ASN A 179 -6.31 14.04 -10.69
N VAL A 180 -5.29 14.18 -11.54
CA VAL A 180 -5.02 13.21 -12.62
C VAL A 180 -4.80 11.81 -12.04
N ILE A 181 -3.94 11.68 -11.02
CA ILE A 181 -3.65 10.40 -10.36
C ILE A 181 -4.94 9.78 -9.78
N LYS A 182 -5.77 10.59 -9.12
CA LYS A 182 -7.08 10.13 -8.59
C LYS A 182 -8.04 9.70 -9.69
N CYS A 183 -8.11 10.43 -10.80
CA CYS A 183 -8.94 10.06 -11.94
C CYS A 183 -8.47 8.76 -12.60
N VAL A 184 -7.16 8.53 -12.70
CA VAL A 184 -6.60 7.26 -13.18
C VAL A 184 -6.95 6.12 -12.23
N ALA A 185 -6.81 6.32 -10.92
CA ALA A 185 -7.20 5.32 -9.93
C ALA A 185 -8.70 4.97 -10.01
N GLY A 186 -9.56 5.97 -10.21
CA GLY A 186 -11.00 5.79 -10.44
C GLY A 186 -11.28 4.99 -11.72
N LEU A 187 -10.70 5.40 -12.85
CA LEU A 187 -10.81 4.70 -14.14
C LEU A 187 -10.42 3.22 -14.02
N LEU A 188 -9.28 2.93 -13.40
CA LEU A 188 -8.80 1.56 -13.22
C LEU A 188 -9.70 0.74 -12.28
N SER A 189 -10.31 1.38 -11.29
CA SER A 189 -11.26 0.74 -10.38
C SER A 189 -12.58 0.42 -11.05
N ASP A 190 -13.07 1.30 -11.93
CA ASP A 190 -14.28 1.05 -12.72
C ASP A 190 -14.06 -0.08 -13.72
N LEU A 191 -12.93 -0.06 -14.44
CA LEU A 191 -12.54 -1.13 -15.36
C LEU A 191 -12.42 -2.49 -14.66
N ARG A 192 -11.92 -2.52 -13.42
CA ARG A 192 -11.88 -3.75 -12.63
C ARG A 192 -13.27 -4.38 -12.47
N ASN A 193 -14.33 -3.60 -12.37
CA ASN A 193 -15.70 -4.12 -12.27
C ASN A 193 -16.19 -4.69 -13.60
N ASP A 194 -15.78 -4.10 -14.72
CA ASP A 194 -16.13 -4.59 -16.07
C ASP A 194 -15.44 -5.95 -16.40
N PHE A 195 -14.33 -6.25 -15.74
CA PHE A 195 -13.55 -7.49 -15.89
C PHE A 195 -13.61 -8.38 -14.63
N GLU A 196 -14.75 -8.43 -13.93
CA GLU A 196 -14.91 -9.20 -12.68
C GLU A 196 -14.49 -10.68 -12.84
N ALA A 197 -14.74 -11.28 -14.01
CA ALA A 197 -14.38 -12.66 -14.31
C ALA A 197 -12.86 -12.94 -14.34
N GLU A 198 -12.02 -11.92 -14.44
CA GLU A 198 -10.56 -12.04 -14.61
C GLU A 198 -9.76 -11.93 -13.29
N ASP A 199 -10.45 -11.88 -12.13
CA ASP A 199 -9.86 -11.70 -10.79
C ASP A 199 -8.82 -10.57 -10.78
N VAL A 200 -9.24 -9.37 -11.20
CA VAL A 200 -8.33 -8.23 -11.37
C VAL A 200 -7.89 -7.69 -10.00
N PHE A 201 -6.58 -7.70 -9.79
CA PHE A 201 -5.92 -6.97 -8.70
C PHE A 201 -5.44 -5.62 -9.21
N LEU A 202 -5.61 -4.57 -8.39
CA LEU A 202 -5.18 -3.21 -8.68
C LEU A 202 -4.33 -2.68 -7.53
N GLY A 203 -3.20 -2.04 -7.86
CA GLY A 203 -2.30 -1.40 -6.90
C GLY A 203 -1.68 -0.12 -7.44
N HIS A 204 -1.09 0.67 -6.54
CA HIS A 204 -0.44 1.94 -6.86
C HIS A 204 0.92 2.01 -6.14
N ILE A 205 2.00 1.96 -6.92
CA ILE A 205 3.38 1.97 -6.40
C ILE A 205 3.72 3.35 -5.81
N GLY A 206 3.50 4.40 -6.59
CA GLY A 206 3.73 5.80 -6.19
C GLY A 206 3.82 6.72 -7.40
N GLY A 207 3.60 8.02 -7.19
CA GLY A 207 3.60 9.00 -8.28
C GLY A 207 2.56 8.67 -9.35
N ASP A 208 3.04 8.42 -10.56
CA ASP A 208 2.26 8.06 -11.74
C ASP A 208 2.37 6.56 -12.12
N ASP A 209 2.94 5.73 -11.24
CA ASP A 209 3.16 4.29 -11.47
C ASP A 209 2.05 3.43 -10.83
N PHE A 210 1.23 2.77 -11.65
CA PHE A 210 0.18 1.85 -11.23
C PHE A 210 0.48 0.40 -11.65
N VAL A 211 -0.11 -0.55 -10.94
CA VAL A 211 0.00 -1.98 -11.25
C VAL A 211 -1.38 -2.61 -11.34
N LEU A 212 -1.56 -3.46 -12.35
CA LEU A 212 -2.73 -4.34 -12.49
C LEU A 212 -2.26 -5.78 -12.67
N MET A 213 -2.96 -6.75 -12.08
CA MET A 213 -2.74 -8.18 -12.34
C MET A 213 -4.03 -8.89 -12.68
N ALA A 214 -4.00 -9.70 -13.74
CA ALA A 214 -5.16 -10.46 -14.25
C ALA A 214 -4.69 -11.77 -14.91
N GLY A 215 -5.61 -12.56 -15.46
CA GLY A 215 -5.28 -13.66 -16.36
C GLY A 215 -4.67 -13.17 -17.69
N PHE A 216 -3.70 -13.90 -18.26
CA PHE A 216 -3.07 -13.45 -19.52
C PHE A 216 -3.97 -13.58 -20.77
N ARG A 217 -5.11 -14.27 -20.66
CA ARG A 217 -6.07 -14.50 -21.75
C ARG A 217 -6.82 -13.23 -22.11
N GLY A 218 -7.41 -12.55 -21.12
CA GLY A 218 -8.06 -11.25 -21.29
C GLY A 218 -7.10 -10.06 -21.32
N ALA A 219 -5.79 -10.28 -21.21
CA ALA A 219 -4.84 -9.20 -20.94
C ALA A 219 -4.78 -8.11 -22.02
N GLU A 220 -4.92 -8.47 -23.30
CA GLU A 220 -4.93 -7.45 -24.35
C GLU A 220 -6.24 -6.65 -24.40
N ASP A 221 -7.37 -7.25 -24.01
CA ASP A 221 -8.65 -6.53 -23.91
C ASP A 221 -8.64 -5.55 -22.75
N ILE A 222 -8.12 -5.97 -21.60
CA ILE A 222 -7.88 -5.09 -20.45
C ILE A 222 -6.94 -3.95 -20.85
N ALA A 223 -5.82 -4.25 -21.52
CA ALA A 223 -4.86 -3.23 -21.96
C ALA A 223 -5.51 -2.20 -22.90
N ARG A 224 -6.29 -2.67 -23.88
CA ARG A 224 -7.05 -1.79 -24.79
C ARG A 224 -8.01 -0.89 -24.02
N ALA A 225 -8.79 -1.47 -23.10
CA ALA A 225 -9.74 -0.71 -22.29
C ALA A 225 -9.06 0.35 -21.41
N VAL A 226 -7.93 0.02 -20.76
CA VAL A 226 -7.13 0.96 -19.97
C VAL A 226 -6.61 2.11 -20.84
N THR A 227 -5.97 1.79 -21.98
CA THR A 227 -5.40 2.82 -22.86
C THR A 227 -6.47 3.73 -23.48
N ALA A 228 -7.58 3.15 -23.96
CA ALA A 228 -8.67 3.92 -24.55
C ALA A 228 -9.42 4.76 -23.49
N GLY A 229 -9.63 4.20 -22.29
CA GLY A 229 -10.24 4.91 -21.18
C GLY A 229 -9.42 6.12 -20.75
N PHE A 230 -8.09 5.98 -20.67
CA PHE A 230 -7.22 7.11 -20.36
C PHE A 230 -7.23 8.17 -21.47
N ASP A 231 -7.10 7.76 -22.73
CA ASP A 231 -7.13 8.68 -23.88
C ASP A 231 -8.44 9.47 -23.96
N ALA A 232 -9.56 8.89 -23.50
CA ALA A 232 -10.86 9.58 -23.45
C ALA A 232 -10.90 10.68 -22.38
N ILE A 233 -10.32 10.46 -21.20
CA ILE A 233 -10.34 11.43 -20.10
C ILE A 233 -9.21 12.46 -20.16
N ALA A 234 -8.07 12.10 -20.78
CA ALA A 234 -6.85 12.91 -20.78
C ALA A 234 -7.06 14.37 -21.26
N PRO A 235 -7.80 14.65 -22.36
CA PRO A 235 -8.06 16.01 -22.82
C PRO A 235 -8.82 16.89 -21.80
N GLY A 236 -9.53 16.27 -20.85
CA GLY A 236 -10.27 16.95 -19.79
C GLY A 236 -9.36 17.64 -18.76
N PHE A 237 -8.10 17.21 -18.64
CA PHE A 237 -7.14 17.77 -17.68
C PHE A 237 -6.47 19.08 -18.14
N TYR A 238 -6.72 19.50 -19.39
CA TYR A 238 -6.07 20.62 -20.02
C TYR A 238 -7.01 21.81 -20.23
N GLY A 239 -6.44 23.01 -20.19
CA GLY A 239 -7.11 24.23 -20.64
C GLY A 239 -7.46 24.16 -22.12
N ALA A 240 -8.45 24.95 -22.54
CA ALA A 240 -8.97 24.93 -23.91
C ALA A 240 -7.90 25.17 -24.98
N GLU A 241 -6.94 26.05 -24.72
CA GLU A 241 -5.86 26.35 -25.66
C GLU A 241 -4.89 25.17 -25.85
N ASP A 242 -4.40 24.58 -24.76
CA ASP A 242 -3.44 23.46 -24.83
C ASP A 242 -4.09 22.22 -25.44
N ARG A 243 -5.37 21.99 -25.13
CA ARG A 243 -6.17 20.93 -25.76
C ARG A 243 -6.31 21.14 -27.27
N ALA A 244 -6.61 22.37 -27.72
CA ALA A 244 -6.72 22.66 -29.14
C ALA A 244 -5.38 22.56 -29.88
N ARG A 245 -4.29 22.94 -29.21
CA ARG A 245 -2.92 22.85 -29.76
C ARG A 245 -2.37 21.42 -29.79
N GLY A 246 -2.80 20.55 -28.88
CA GLY A 246 -2.36 19.16 -28.80
C GLY A 246 -0.96 18.94 -28.21
N TYR A 247 -0.38 19.97 -27.58
CA TYR A 247 0.93 19.88 -26.91
C TYR A 247 1.05 20.90 -25.77
N LEU A 248 1.92 20.60 -24.80
CA LEU A 248 2.38 21.54 -23.79
C LEU A 248 3.70 22.19 -24.21
N PHE A 249 3.86 23.46 -23.83
CA PHE A 249 5.14 24.15 -23.93
C PHE A 249 5.79 24.21 -22.56
N SER A 250 6.99 23.65 -22.42
CA SER A 250 7.74 23.69 -21.15
C SER A 250 9.22 23.95 -21.41
N ARG A 251 9.87 24.65 -20.48
CA ARG A 251 11.31 24.98 -20.57
C ARG A 251 12.12 23.85 -19.95
N ASP A 252 13.15 23.40 -20.65
CA ASP A 252 14.11 22.47 -20.07
C ASP A 252 15.01 23.17 -19.03
N ARG A 253 15.91 22.40 -18.39
CA ARG A 253 16.83 22.91 -17.36
C ARG A 253 17.79 24.01 -17.85
N LEU A 254 17.91 24.19 -19.17
CA LEU A 254 18.74 25.23 -19.80
C LEU A 254 17.90 26.44 -20.23
N GLY A 255 16.61 26.47 -19.87
CA GLY A 255 15.67 27.53 -20.23
C GLY A 255 15.15 27.45 -21.66
N ILE A 256 15.50 26.39 -22.41
CA ILE A 256 15.09 26.22 -23.81
C ILE A 256 13.67 25.66 -23.82
N GLY A 257 12.74 26.40 -24.43
CA GLY A 257 11.36 25.98 -24.59
C GLY A 257 11.23 24.82 -25.58
N ARG A 258 10.61 23.72 -25.16
CA ARG A 258 10.32 22.55 -25.98
C ARG A 258 8.82 22.26 -25.99
N LYS A 259 8.36 21.67 -27.10
CA LYS A 259 7.01 21.15 -27.23
C LYS A 259 6.99 19.70 -26.73
N PHE A 260 6.04 19.39 -25.87
CA PHE A 260 5.80 18.05 -25.35
C PHE A 260 4.39 17.62 -25.72
N PRO A 261 4.16 16.37 -26.16
CA PRO A 261 2.81 15.89 -26.39
C PRO A 261 1.99 15.93 -25.10
N LEU A 262 0.66 15.90 -25.23
CA LEU A 262 -0.23 15.68 -24.10
C LEU A 262 0.08 14.33 -23.41
N MET A 263 -0.40 14.16 -22.20
CA MET A 263 -0.23 12.93 -21.44
C MET A 263 -0.88 11.77 -22.16
N THR A 264 -0.17 10.65 -22.14
CA THR A 264 -0.62 9.33 -22.59
C THR A 264 -0.32 8.33 -21.48
N LEU A 265 -0.91 7.15 -21.54
CA LEU A 265 -0.62 6.06 -20.63
C LEU A 265 0.11 4.94 -21.36
N SER A 266 1.20 4.47 -20.77
CA SER A 266 1.99 3.35 -21.28
C SER A 266 1.82 2.13 -20.38
N ALA A 267 1.42 0.99 -20.96
CA ALA A 267 1.26 -0.29 -20.24
C ALA A 267 2.27 -1.35 -20.69
N ALA A 268 3.22 -1.68 -19.81
CA ALA A 268 4.18 -2.76 -20.00
C ALA A 268 3.65 -4.05 -19.35
N ILE A 269 3.48 -5.13 -20.12
CA ILE A 269 2.77 -6.33 -19.66
C ILE A 269 3.69 -7.55 -19.69
N ALA A 270 4.05 -8.08 -18.53
CA ALA A 270 4.77 -9.35 -18.39
C ALA A 270 3.78 -10.50 -18.16
N THR A 271 3.99 -11.66 -18.79
CA THR A 271 3.07 -12.81 -18.63
C THR A 271 3.79 -14.13 -18.47
N ASN A 272 3.11 -15.11 -17.86
CA ASN A 272 3.55 -16.51 -17.84
C ASN A 272 2.98 -17.35 -19.02
N GLU A 273 2.45 -16.72 -20.08
CA GLU A 273 1.90 -17.44 -21.25
C GLU A 273 2.99 -18.25 -21.99
N ARG A 274 4.20 -17.70 -22.08
CA ARG A 274 5.28 -18.22 -22.95
C ARG A 274 6.62 -18.41 -22.25
N ARG A 275 6.67 -18.13 -20.96
CA ARG A 275 7.88 -18.18 -20.11
C ARG A 275 7.50 -18.39 -18.67
N ARG A 276 8.44 -18.88 -17.87
CA ARG A 276 8.19 -19.12 -16.45
C ARG A 276 8.49 -17.85 -15.65
N LEU A 277 7.60 -17.50 -14.72
CA LEU A 277 7.80 -16.40 -13.78
C LEU A 277 8.04 -17.00 -12.40
N ASP A 278 9.31 -17.11 -12.00
CA ASP A 278 9.69 -17.84 -10.76
C ASP A 278 9.66 -16.98 -9.50
N HIS A 279 9.83 -15.67 -9.64
CA HIS A 279 9.89 -14.73 -8.55
C HIS A 279 9.56 -13.32 -9.05
N TYR A 280 9.12 -12.45 -8.14
CA TYR A 280 8.68 -11.11 -8.46
C TYR A 280 9.75 -10.26 -9.19
N ALA A 281 11.03 -10.40 -8.85
CA ALA A 281 12.10 -9.65 -9.51
C ALA A 281 12.19 -9.94 -11.03
N LYS A 282 11.96 -11.18 -11.47
CA LYS A 282 11.91 -11.52 -12.91
C LYS A 282 10.78 -10.76 -13.64
N ILE A 283 9.64 -10.55 -12.97
CA ILE A 283 8.55 -9.73 -13.52
C ILE A 283 9.01 -8.28 -13.68
N VAL A 284 9.63 -7.72 -12.64
CA VAL A 284 10.15 -6.35 -12.62
C VAL A 284 11.17 -6.11 -13.73
N ASP A 285 12.07 -7.06 -13.97
CA ASP A 285 13.07 -6.97 -15.06
C ASP A 285 12.39 -6.92 -16.44
N ILE A 286 11.42 -7.82 -16.68
CA ILE A 286 10.68 -7.88 -17.95
C ILE A 286 9.91 -6.58 -18.19
N VAL A 287 9.15 -6.08 -17.21
CA VAL A 287 8.39 -4.83 -17.39
C VAL A 287 9.31 -3.62 -17.53
N SER A 288 10.48 -3.62 -16.88
CA SER A 288 11.47 -2.55 -17.00
C SER A 288 12.06 -2.47 -18.43
N GLU A 289 12.35 -3.61 -19.05
CA GLU A 289 12.78 -3.67 -20.44
C GLU A 289 11.69 -3.17 -21.40
N ILE A 290 10.45 -3.61 -21.19
CA ILE A 290 9.30 -3.19 -21.99
C ILE A 290 9.05 -1.68 -21.82
N LYS A 291 9.12 -1.16 -20.59
CA LYS A 291 8.96 0.28 -20.28
C LYS A 291 10.02 1.11 -21.01
N LYS A 292 11.29 0.65 -21.04
CA LYS A 292 12.36 1.31 -21.81
C LYS A 292 12.05 1.34 -23.30
N TYR A 293 11.54 0.23 -23.85
CA TYR A 293 11.14 0.15 -25.26
C TYR A 293 9.98 1.09 -25.57
N LEU A 294 8.91 1.08 -24.76
CA LEU A 294 7.75 1.99 -24.92
C LEU A 294 8.18 3.46 -24.84
N LYS A 295 9.09 3.82 -23.92
CA LYS A 295 9.67 5.17 -23.83
C LYS A 295 10.54 5.56 -25.04
N GLY A 296 11.02 4.58 -25.82
CA GLY A 296 11.73 4.81 -27.08
C GLY A 296 10.79 5.12 -28.25
N LEU A 297 9.50 4.78 -28.16
CA LEU A 297 8.49 5.03 -29.20
C LEU A 297 7.88 6.44 -29.13
N LYS A 298 8.48 7.35 -28.35
CA LYS A 298 8.02 8.72 -28.12
C LYS A 298 7.86 9.48 -29.45
N GLY A 299 6.63 9.93 -29.72
CA GLY A 299 6.26 10.64 -30.96
C GLY A 299 4.94 10.15 -31.59
N ARG A 300 4.38 9.03 -31.10
CA ARG A 300 3.04 8.58 -31.48
C ARG A 300 1.96 9.29 -30.68
N SER A 301 0.80 9.48 -31.29
CA SER A 301 -0.41 9.99 -30.63
C SER A 301 -1.12 8.86 -29.89
N GLY A 302 -1.47 9.09 -28.63
CA GLY A 302 -2.30 8.19 -27.82
C GLY A 302 -1.52 7.21 -26.95
N SER A 303 -2.27 6.57 -26.05
CA SER A 303 -1.78 5.58 -25.10
C SER A 303 -1.35 4.28 -25.79
N LEU A 304 -0.42 3.56 -25.16
CA LEU A 304 0.28 2.43 -25.77
C LEU A 304 0.35 1.26 -24.79
N PHE A 305 0.37 0.05 -25.30
CA PHE A 305 0.71 -1.12 -24.49
C PHE A 305 1.60 -2.10 -25.26
N LEU A 306 2.38 -2.89 -24.52
CA LEU A 306 3.14 -3.99 -25.08
C LEU A 306 3.12 -5.19 -24.13
N LYS A 307 2.57 -6.30 -24.64
CA LYS A 307 2.59 -7.62 -23.99
C LYS A 307 3.82 -8.40 -24.39
N ASP A 308 4.54 -8.92 -23.40
CA ASP A 308 5.70 -9.78 -23.61
C ASP A 308 5.30 -11.04 -24.38
N ARG A 309 5.98 -11.29 -25.50
CA ARG A 309 5.76 -12.46 -26.37
C ARG A 309 7.00 -13.35 -26.48
N ARG A 310 8.07 -13.00 -25.75
CA ARG A 310 9.36 -13.69 -25.75
C ARG A 310 9.27 -15.00 -24.97
N ARG A 311 10.06 -16.00 -25.37
CA ARG A 311 10.21 -17.29 -24.66
C ARG A 311 11.46 -17.26 -23.79
N ASP A 312 11.54 -18.15 -22.81
CA ASP A 312 12.80 -18.48 -22.12
C ASP A 312 13.64 -19.41 -23.00
#